data_AF-A0A4Q2AKL3-F1
#
_entry.id   AF-A0A4Q2AKL3-F1
#
_cell.length_a   1.000
_cell.length_b   1.000
_cell.length_c   1.000
_cell.angle_alpha   90.00
_cell.angle_beta   90.00
_cell.angle_gamma   90.00
#
_symmetry.space_group_name_H-M   'P 1'
#
loop_
_entity.id
_entity.type
_entity.pdbx_description
1 polymer ?
#
loop_
_entity_poly.entity_id
_entity_poly.type
_entity_poly.pdbx_seq_one_letter_code
_entity_poly.pdbx_strand_id
1 'polypeptide(L)'
;MHGRARMLCVWLLACSAAAAGAQPIPADAEPDCRAVHVGRAITLSGRYALDYGDESIGSDVWFEEDDASARRLPDRSQRAGVIVFTNQIGARRGLRMPAAQPDGVCRLDGRATIVIRDLETTCPGLETPDRARLVKVVAAGVPMRHVCGTAAP
;
A
#
# COMPACT_ATOMS: atom_id res chain seq x y z
N MET A 1 -52.42 -18.50 62.93
CA MET A 1 -51.88 -19.22 64.10
C MET A 1 -50.58 -18.54 64.52
N HIS A 2 -50.36 -18.39 65.83
CA HIS A 2 -49.27 -17.61 66.45
C HIS A 2 -47.89 -18.31 66.42
N GLY A 3 -46.82 -17.52 66.51
CA GLY A 3 -45.48 -17.92 67.02
C GLY A 3 -44.33 -17.51 66.09
N ARG A 4 -43.55 -16.44 66.37
CA ARG A 4 -42.25 -16.41 67.11
C ARG A 4 -41.21 -17.39 66.52
N ALA A 5 -39.94 -17.06 66.23
CA ALA A 5 -39.04 -16.01 66.72
C ALA A 5 -37.80 -15.80 65.82
N ARG A 6 -37.11 -14.68 66.10
CA ARG A 6 -35.80 -14.15 65.66
C ARG A 6 -34.67 -15.19 65.44
N MET A 7 -33.77 -14.88 64.50
CA MET A 7 -32.33 -14.83 64.80
C MET A 7 -31.58 -13.87 63.87
N LEU A 8 -30.83 -12.94 64.47
CA LEU A 8 -29.87 -12.04 63.81
C LEU A 8 -28.62 -12.82 63.39
N CYS A 9 -28.05 -12.48 62.24
CA CYS A 9 -26.60 -12.58 62.01
C CYS A 9 -26.13 -11.43 61.11
N VAL A 10 -25.36 -10.55 61.72
CA VAL A 10 -24.58 -9.44 61.14
C VAL A 10 -23.36 -10.03 60.46
N TRP A 11 -23.11 -9.75 59.18
CA TRP A 11 -21.76 -9.83 58.60
C TRP A 11 -21.52 -8.66 57.64
N LEU A 12 -20.59 -7.80 58.03
CA LEU A 12 -19.96 -6.76 57.22
C LEU A 12 -18.96 -7.39 56.25
N LEU A 13 -19.05 -7.08 54.96
CA LEU A 13 -18.00 -7.25 53.94
C LEU A 13 -18.09 -6.02 53.03
N ALA A 14 -17.25 -5.01 53.27
CA ALA A 14 -15.90 -4.85 52.73
C ALA A 14 -15.90 -4.39 51.25
N CYS A 15 -15.26 -3.23 51.07
CA CYS A 15 -15.05 -2.49 49.84
C CYS A 15 -14.55 -3.32 48.66
N SER A 16 -14.88 -2.88 47.44
CA SER A 16 -13.91 -2.72 46.35
C SER A 16 -14.55 -1.90 45.23
N ALA A 17 -14.08 -0.66 45.06
CA ALA A 17 -14.32 0.12 43.85
C ALA A 17 -13.79 -0.69 42.66
N ALA A 18 -14.66 -0.96 41.69
CA ALA A 18 -14.26 -1.50 40.40
C ALA A 18 -13.39 -0.45 39.71
N ALA A 19 -12.08 -0.55 39.88
CA ALA A 19 -11.12 0.12 39.02
C ALA A 19 -11.40 -0.39 37.60
N ALA A 20 -11.90 0.50 36.75
CA ALA A 20 -12.01 0.27 35.32
C ALA A 20 -10.61 -0.07 34.80
N GLY A 21 -10.36 -1.36 34.60
CA GLY A 21 -9.15 -1.84 33.97
C GLY A 21 -9.11 -1.26 32.57
N ALA A 22 -8.23 -0.29 32.36
CA ALA A 22 -7.75 0.03 31.03
C ALA A 22 -7.12 -1.26 30.49
N GLN A 23 -7.82 -1.94 29.59
CA GLN A 23 -7.23 -3.09 28.92
C GLN A 23 -6.01 -2.58 28.14
N PRO A 24 -4.80 -3.12 28.40
CA PRO A 24 -3.66 -2.80 27.57
C PRO A 24 -3.96 -3.32 26.17
N ILE A 25 -4.07 -2.41 25.20
CA ILE A 25 -4.02 -2.77 23.79
C ILE A 25 -2.69 -3.52 23.62
N PRO A 26 -2.68 -4.78 23.17
CA PRO A 26 -1.43 -5.48 22.93
C PRO A 26 -0.63 -4.66 21.92
N ALA A 27 0.58 -4.24 22.30
CA ALA A 27 1.48 -3.50 21.41
C ALA A 27 1.90 -4.32 20.17
N ASP A 28 1.57 -5.62 20.16
CA ASP A 28 1.83 -6.59 19.09
C ASP A 28 0.53 -7.14 18.45
N ALA A 29 -0.55 -6.34 18.41
CA ALA A 29 -1.61 -6.64 17.44
C ALA A 29 -1.05 -6.31 16.05
N GLU A 30 -0.29 -7.26 15.47
CA GLU A 30 0.11 -7.22 14.07
C GLU A 30 -1.16 -6.91 13.27
N PRO A 31 -1.21 -5.82 12.49
CA PRO A 31 -2.39 -5.56 11.68
C PRO A 31 -2.64 -6.83 10.85
N ASP A 32 -3.85 -7.42 10.95
CA ASP A 32 -4.25 -8.57 10.13
C ASP A 32 -4.34 -8.09 8.67
N CYS A 33 -3.16 -7.91 8.09
CA CYS A 33 -2.99 -7.59 6.70
C CYS A 33 -2.89 -8.92 5.98
N ARG A 34 -3.75 -9.08 4.98
CA ARG A 34 -3.71 -10.21 4.07
C ARG A 34 -3.37 -9.68 2.70
N ALA A 35 -2.35 -10.28 2.08
CA ALA A 35 -2.11 -10.08 0.67
C ALA A 35 -3.39 -10.41 -0.13
N VAL A 36 -3.81 -9.50 -0.99
CA VAL A 36 -5.02 -9.61 -1.79
C VAL A 36 -4.64 -9.77 -3.25
N HIS A 37 -5.31 -10.67 -3.94
CA HIS A 37 -5.25 -10.77 -5.39
C HIS A 37 -6.53 -10.21 -6.02
N VAL A 38 -6.39 -9.28 -6.96
CA VAL A 38 -7.49 -8.64 -7.68
C VAL A 38 -7.32 -8.89 -9.19
N GLY A 39 -8.00 -9.91 -9.72
CA GLY A 39 -7.88 -10.34 -11.12
C GLY A 39 -8.64 -9.49 -12.16
N ARG A 40 -9.45 -8.52 -11.72
CA ARG A 40 -10.23 -7.63 -12.62
C ARG A 40 -9.37 -6.51 -13.21
N ALA A 41 -9.83 -5.93 -14.32
CA ALA A 41 -9.21 -4.75 -14.88
C ALA A 41 -9.56 -3.49 -14.08
N ILE A 42 -8.55 -2.63 -13.84
CA ILE A 42 -8.71 -1.39 -13.09
C ILE A 42 -8.04 -0.26 -13.89
N THR A 43 -8.77 0.83 -14.12
CA THR A 43 -8.19 2.03 -14.72
C THR A 43 -7.66 2.94 -13.62
N LEU A 44 -6.41 3.36 -13.74
CA LEU A 44 -5.71 4.21 -12.78
C LEU A 44 -5.08 5.40 -13.51
N SER A 45 -5.09 6.57 -12.89
CA SER A 45 -4.23 7.70 -13.22
C SER A 45 -3.19 7.89 -12.11
N GLY A 46 -2.02 8.40 -12.48
CA GLY A 46 -0.91 8.47 -11.56
C GLY A 46 0.41 8.92 -12.19
N ARG A 47 1.48 8.74 -11.43
CA ARG A 47 2.86 8.94 -11.85
C ARG A 47 3.51 7.60 -12.14
N TYR A 48 4.37 7.59 -13.14
CA TYR A 48 5.28 6.47 -13.36
C TYR A 48 6.71 6.97 -13.30
N ALA A 49 7.65 6.11 -12.94
CA ALA A 49 9.03 6.33 -13.30
C ALA A 49 9.83 5.04 -13.46
N LEU A 50 11.06 5.24 -13.89
CA LEU A 50 12.13 4.26 -13.99
C LEU A 50 13.40 4.97 -13.51
N ASP A 51 14.00 4.45 -12.47
CA ASP A 51 15.29 4.93 -11.95
C ASP A 51 16.37 3.91 -12.31
N TYR A 52 17.40 4.36 -13.03
CA TYR A 52 18.52 3.50 -13.44
C TYR A 52 19.63 3.48 -12.40
N GLY A 53 19.63 4.43 -11.45
CA GLY A 53 20.68 4.58 -10.44
C GLY A 53 20.31 4.02 -9.06
N ASP A 54 19.08 3.54 -8.88
CA ASP A 54 18.59 3.01 -7.60
C ASP A 54 18.78 1.49 -7.54
N GLU A 55 19.73 1.04 -6.72
CA GLU A 55 20.00 -0.40 -6.51
C GLU A 55 18.90 -1.11 -5.72
N SER A 56 18.06 -0.38 -4.96
CA SER A 56 17.01 -0.95 -4.11
C SER A 56 15.72 -1.23 -4.88
N ILE A 57 15.38 -0.37 -5.84
CA ILE A 57 14.16 -0.49 -6.65
C ILE A 57 14.47 -1.13 -8.02
N GLY A 58 15.73 -1.10 -8.44
CA GLY A 58 16.21 -1.68 -9.69
C GLY A 58 15.68 -0.95 -10.93
N SER A 59 15.95 -1.52 -12.11
CA SER A 59 15.53 -0.96 -13.41
C SER A 59 14.07 -1.25 -13.76
N ASP A 60 13.20 -1.32 -12.75
CA ASP A 60 11.79 -1.60 -12.92
C ASP A 60 10.98 -0.30 -13.07
N VAL A 61 9.98 -0.35 -13.94
CA VAL A 61 8.98 0.71 -14.06
C VAL A 61 8.00 0.59 -12.90
N TRP A 62 7.97 1.63 -12.08
CA TRP A 62 7.02 1.79 -11.00
C TRP A 62 5.88 2.74 -11.38
N PHE A 63 4.77 2.58 -10.69
CA PHE A 63 3.59 3.40 -10.81
C PHE A 63 3.01 3.71 -9.42
N GLU A 64 2.74 4.98 -9.19
CA GLU A 64 2.03 5.46 -8.02
C GLU A 64 0.73 6.13 -8.49
N GLU A 65 -0.40 5.59 -8.04
CA GLU A 65 -1.70 6.14 -8.34
C GLU A 65 -1.96 7.48 -7.63
N ASP A 66 -2.78 8.33 -8.25
CA ASP A 66 -3.31 9.52 -7.59
C ASP A 66 -4.45 9.19 -6.61
N ASP A 67 -4.84 10.17 -5.79
CA ASP A 67 -5.87 10.01 -4.75
C ASP A 67 -7.23 9.54 -5.30
N ALA A 68 -7.57 9.94 -6.53
CA ALA A 68 -8.82 9.52 -7.15
C ALA A 68 -8.78 8.04 -7.54
N SER A 69 -7.62 7.58 -8.00
CA SER A 69 -7.37 6.19 -8.40
C SER A 69 -7.09 5.28 -7.21
N ALA A 70 -6.49 5.78 -6.14
CA ALA A 70 -6.26 5.05 -4.89
C ALA A 70 -7.55 4.44 -4.32
N ARG A 71 -8.67 5.18 -4.42
CA ARG A 71 -10.01 4.73 -3.98
C ARG A 71 -10.56 3.53 -4.77
N ARG A 72 -9.94 3.15 -5.88
CA ARG A 72 -10.33 1.99 -6.71
C ARG A 72 -9.58 0.71 -6.33
N LEU A 73 -8.56 0.85 -5.50
CA LEU A 73 -7.66 -0.20 -5.04
C LEU A 73 -8.00 -0.59 -3.60
N PRO A 74 -7.51 -1.74 -3.11
CA PRO A 74 -7.52 -2.02 -1.67
C PRO A 74 -6.89 -0.88 -0.88
N ASP A 75 -7.32 -0.73 0.37
CA ASP A 75 -6.88 0.36 1.25
C ASP A 75 -5.35 0.37 1.39
N ARG A 76 -4.73 1.57 1.46
CA ARG A 76 -3.26 1.69 1.61
C ARG A 76 -2.74 1.09 2.93
N SER A 77 -3.58 0.95 3.96
CA SER A 77 -3.25 0.19 5.18
C SER A 77 -3.13 -1.33 4.96
N GLN A 78 -3.49 -1.82 3.76
CA GLN A 78 -3.44 -3.23 3.40
C GLN A 78 -2.44 -3.52 2.26
N ARG A 79 -1.69 -2.51 1.81
CA ARG A 79 -0.78 -2.67 0.68
C ARG A 79 0.46 -1.78 0.73
N ALA A 80 1.53 -2.16 0.04
CA ALA A 80 2.79 -1.40 -0.01
C ALA A 80 2.65 -0.04 -0.73
N GLY A 81 1.64 0.09 -1.59
CA GLY A 81 1.21 1.35 -2.19
C GLY A 81 1.82 1.64 -3.57
N VAL A 82 3.11 1.35 -3.77
CA VAL A 82 3.75 1.44 -5.09
C VAL A 82 3.51 0.17 -5.89
N ILE A 83 3.16 0.31 -7.17
CA ILE A 83 2.92 -0.81 -8.09
C ILE A 83 4.10 -0.96 -9.05
N VAL A 84 4.68 -2.14 -9.11
CA VAL A 84 5.66 -2.54 -10.13
C VAL A 84 4.99 -3.41 -11.19
N PHE A 85 5.28 -3.14 -12.46
CA PHE A 85 4.68 -3.91 -13.55
C PHE A 85 5.32 -5.28 -13.74
N THR A 86 4.53 -6.35 -13.83
CA THR A 86 5.06 -7.70 -14.09
C THR A 86 5.55 -7.89 -15.53
N ASN A 87 5.04 -7.07 -16.46
CA ASN A 87 5.41 -7.09 -17.88
C ASN A 87 6.26 -5.88 -18.29
N GLN A 88 7.41 -5.71 -17.63
CA GLN A 88 8.32 -4.56 -17.76
C GLN A 88 8.60 -4.12 -19.20
N ILE A 89 8.91 -5.04 -20.12
CA ILE A 89 9.15 -4.72 -21.55
C ILE A 89 7.91 -4.06 -22.17
N GLY A 90 6.73 -4.61 -21.89
CA GLY A 90 5.46 -4.07 -22.35
C GLY A 90 5.14 -2.71 -21.72
N ALA A 91 5.45 -2.55 -20.44
CA ALA A 91 5.28 -1.29 -19.73
C ALA A 91 6.15 -0.17 -20.30
N ARG A 92 7.45 -0.42 -20.45
CA ARG A 92 8.40 0.52 -21.05
C ARG A 92 7.96 0.94 -22.45
N ARG A 93 7.57 -0.01 -23.30
CA ARG A 93 7.05 0.29 -24.65
C ARG A 93 5.78 1.15 -24.61
N GLY A 94 4.81 0.77 -23.78
CA GLY A 94 3.53 1.48 -23.66
C GLY A 94 3.68 2.92 -23.16
N LEU A 95 4.58 3.13 -22.20
CA LEU A 95 4.88 4.44 -21.60
C LEU A 95 5.94 5.23 -22.38
N ARG A 96 6.32 4.76 -23.58
CA ARG A 96 7.30 5.40 -24.47
C ARG A 96 8.66 5.61 -23.81
N MET A 97 9.04 4.70 -22.93
CA MET A 97 10.36 4.67 -22.32
C MET A 97 11.37 4.00 -23.26
N PRO A 98 12.61 4.51 -23.34
CA PRO A 98 13.72 3.85 -24.03
C PRO A 98 13.96 2.43 -23.49
N ALA A 99 14.36 1.51 -24.37
CA ALA A 99 14.69 0.11 -24.03
C ALA A 99 16.07 -0.05 -23.35
N ALA A 100 16.99 0.89 -23.59
CA ALA A 100 18.25 1.03 -22.87
C ALA A 100 18.28 2.37 -22.14
N GLN A 101 19.11 2.48 -21.10
CA GLN A 101 19.35 3.74 -20.42
C GLN A 101 19.96 4.76 -21.42
N PRO A 102 19.38 5.96 -21.57
CA PRO A 102 19.99 7.01 -22.38
C PRO A 102 21.25 7.58 -21.70
N ASP A 103 22.24 7.98 -22.49
CA ASP A 103 23.48 8.55 -21.98
C ASP A 103 23.22 9.76 -21.07
N GLY A 104 23.85 9.74 -19.89
CA GLY A 104 23.74 10.80 -18.88
C GLY A 104 22.38 10.91 -18.19
N VAL A 105 21.40 10.03 -18.50
CA VAL A 105 20.07 10.03 -17.86
C VAL A 105 20.02 8.96 -16.78
N CYS A 106 19.73 9.35 -15.55
CA CYS A 106 19.59 8.42 -14.42
C CYS A 106 18.13 8.12 -14.08
N ARG A 107 17.18 8.98 -14.47
CA ARG A 107 15.77 8.76 -14.19
C ARG A 107 14.86 9.26 -15.30
N LEU A 108 13.76 8.54 -15.50
CA LEU A 108 12.67 8.91 -16.39
C LEU A 108 11.36 8.90 -15.61
N ASP A 109 10.64 10.01 -15.53
CA ASP A 109 9.32 10.03 -14.91
C ASP A 109 8.26 10.79 -15.72
N GLY A 110 7.00 10.55 -15.39
CA GLY A 110 5.89 11.19 -16.07
C GLY A 110 4.55 10.84 -15.45
N ARG A 111 3.47 11.24 -16.13
CA ARG A 111 2.09 10.94 -15.75
C ARG A 111 1.39 10.12 -16.82
N ALA A 112 0.58 9.17 -16.38
CA ALA A 112 -0.22 8.33 -17.27
C ALA A 112 -1.58 7.97 -16.67
N THR A 113 -2.52 7.71 -17.55
CA THR A 113 -3.73 6.93 -17.30
C THR A 113 -3.55 5.57 -17.93
N ILE A 114 -3.64 4.52 -17.12
CA ILE A 114 -3.36 3.14 -17.49
C ILE A 114 -4.52 2.22 -17.11
N VAL A 115 -4.54 1.04 -17.71
CA VAL A 115 -5.36 -0.09 -17.28
C VAL A 115 -4.43 -1.20 -16.82
N ILE A 116 -4.59 -1.61 -15.56
CA ILE A 116 -3.90 -2.75 -14.97
C ILE A 116 -4.84 -3.94 -14.81
N ARG A 117 -4.26 -5.14 -14.65
CA ARG A 117 -4.94 -6.37 -14.24
C ARG A 117 -4.05 -7.17 -13.30
N ASP A 118 -4.66 -8.15 -12.64
CA ASP A 118 -3.97 -9.16 -11.85
C ASP A 118 -3.09 -8.48 -10.78
N LEU A 119 -3.70 -7.57 -10.02
CA LEU A 119 -3.03 -6.84 -8.94
C LEU A 119 -2.82 -7.79 -7.76
N GLU A 120 -1.58 -7.94 -7.35
CA GLU A 120 -1.14 -8.64 -6.15
C GLU A 120 -0.67 -7.57 -5.15
N THR A 121 -1.33 -7.50 -3.99
CA THR A 121 -0.95 -6.57 -2.93
C THR A 121 0.00 -7.24 -1.94
N THR A 122 0.98 -6.47 -1.49
CA THR A 122 1.91 -6.87 -0.45
C THR A 122 1.60 -6.09 0.81
N CYS A 123 1.62 -6.73 1.98
CA CYS A 123 1.33 -6.02 3.23
C CYS A 123 2.27 -4.84 3.50
N PRO A 124 1.74 -3.75 4.09
CA PRO A 124 2.54 -2.56 4.36
C PRO A 124 3.67 -2.89 5.35
N GLY A 125 4.79 -2.18 5.21
CA GLY A 125 5.98 -2.40 6.04
C GLY A 125 6.92 -3.50 5.53
N LEU A 126 6.53 -4.25 4.50
CA LEU A 126 7.43 -5.12 3.76
C LEU A 126 8.17 -4.33 2.68
N GLU A 127 9.42 -4.69 2.41
CA GLU A 127 10.25 -4.04 1.38
C GLU A 127 9.81 -4.35 -0.06
N THR A 128 8.80 -5.21 -0.23
CA THR A 128 8.33 -5.65 -1.55
C THR A 128 7.13 -4.81 -2.01
N PRO A 129 7.13 -4.27 -3.25
CA PRO A 129 6.03 -3.48 -3.77
C PRO A 129 4.80 -4.33 -4.12
N ASP A 130 3.69 -3.66 -4.43
CA ASP A 130 2.55 -4.31 -5.08
C ASP A 130 2.93 -4.64 -6.54
N ARG A 131 2.28 -5.64 -7.14
CA ARG A 131 2.58 -6.09 -8.50
C ARG A 131 1.32 -6.13 -9.34
N ALA A 132 1.40 -5.68 -10.59
CA ALA A 132 0.29 -5.81 -11.52
C ALA A 132 0.75 -5.91 -12.96
N ARG A 133 -0.09 -6.45 -13.84
CA ARG A 133 0.17 -6.46 -15.27
C ARG A 133 -0.37 -5.18 -15.91
N LEU A 134 0.47 -4.43 -16.63
CA LEU A 134 0.00 -3.33 -17.48
C LEU A 134 -0.70 -3.91 -18.72
N VAL A 135 -1.97 -3.60 -18.90
CA VAL A 135 -2.77 -4.07 -20.05
C VAL A 135 -2.83 -3.03 -21.16
N LYS A 136 -3.02 -1.76 -20.79
CA LYS A 136 -3.21 -0.67 -21.75
C LYS A 136 -2.74 0.66 -21.17
N VAL A 137 -2.13 1.50 -22.00
CA VAL A 137 -1.94 2.92 -21.71
C VAL A 137 -3.07 3.69 -22.41
N VAL A 138 -3.90 4.37 -21.64
CA VAL A 138 -5.02 5.19 -22.15
C VAL A 138 -4.49 6.55 -22.59
N ALA A 139 -3.66 7.17 -21.74
CA ALA A 139 -2.99 8.42 -22.01
C ALA A 139 -1.65 8.44 -21.27
N ALA A 140 -0.60 8.99 -21.88
CA ALA A 140 0.68 9.23 -21.22
C ALA A 140 1.36 10.45 -21.84
N GLY A 141 1.98 11.28 -20.99
CA GLY A 141 2.88 12.33 -21.44
C GLY A 141 4.18 11.75 -22.01
N VAL A 142 5.02 12.62 -22.60
CA VAL A 142 6.41 12.27 -22.90
C VAL A 142 7.16 12.18 -21.56
N PRO A 143 7.92 11.10 -21.27
CA PRO A 143 8.71 11.01 -20.05
C PRO A 143 9.71 12.18 -19.95
N MET A 144 9.72 12.85 -18.79
CA MET A 144 10.76 13.78 -18.41
C MET A 144 12.05 13.01 -18.14
N ARG A 145 13.18 13.59 -18.52
CA ARG A 145 14.51 13.00 -18.35
C ARG A 145 15.26 13.77 -17.26
N HIS A 146 15.83 13.02 -16.33
CA HIS A 146 16.63 13.57 -15.23
C HIS A 146 18.07 13.11 -15.41
N VAL A 147 18.99 14.08 -15.50
CA VAL A 147 20.41 13.79 -15.68
C VAL A 147 21.05 13.35 -14.37
N CYS A 148 22.01 12.44 -14.48
CA CYS A 148 22.75 11.92 -13.34
C CYS A 148 23.43 13.04 -12.53
N GLY A 149 23.44 12.92 -11.19
CA GLY A 149 24.04 13.92 -10.30
C GLY A 149 23.13 15.13 -10.00
N THR A 150 21.94 15.20 -10.60
CA THR A 150 20.90 16.13 -10.15
C THR A 150 20.16 15.48 -8.98
N ALA A 151 20.34 15.97 -7.76
CA ALA A 151 19.47 15.57 -6.66
C ALA A 151 18.02 15.97 -7.03
N ALA A 152 17.06 15.05 -6.85
CA ALA A 152 15.66 15.42 -6.91
C ALA A 152 15.42 16.56 -5.88
N PRO A 153 14.69 17.62 -6.24
CA PRO A 153 14.37 18.70 -5.30
C PRO A 153 13.55 18.21 -4.11
#